data_AF-A0A1V2LPZ2-F1
#
_entry.id   AF-A0A1V2LPZ2-F1
#
_cell.length_a   1.000
_cell.length_b   1.000
_cell.length_c   1.000
_cell.angle_alpha   90.00
_cell.angle_beta   90.00
_cell.angle_gamma   90.00
#
_symmetry.space_group_name_H-M   'P 1'
#
loop_
_entity.id
_entity.type
_entity.pdbx_description
1 polymer ?
#
loop_
_entity_poly.entity_id
_entity_poly.type
_entity_poly.pdbx_seq_one_letter_code
_entity_poly.pdbx_strand_id
1 'polypeptide(L)'
;MFPINNQIIMSVQSSQSNDSSPTSNDNKNNLYTIEVEEIDPEQAETTTSEGYQMHVFLNSRHVQIIALAGAISTGLFVASEGTLAAAGPAPLLTGYLILLFLVWFVMNQLADMVTFIPLPGQTTIFALTSRYTGNSSLAFAIGMNIY
;
A
#
# COMPACT_ATOMS: atom_id res chain seq x y z
N MET A 1 26.18 -43.00 39.25
CA MET A 1 26.74 -42.31 40.43
C MET A 1 27.93 -41.51 39.94
N PHE A 2 27.77 -40.18 39.87
CA PHE A 2 28.74 -39.05 39.95
C PHE A 2 30.27 -39.32 39.80
N PRO A 3 31.18 -38.33 39.57
CA PRO A 3 31.10 -36.99 38.92
C PRO A 3 32.46 -36.45 38.29
N ILE A 4 32.46 -35.16 37.87
CA ILE A 4 33.52 -34.09 37.87
C ILE A 4 34.70 -34.04 36.83
N ASN A 5 34.75 -32.88 36.13
CA ASN A 5 35.86 -32.04 35.57
C ASN A 5 37.24 -32.64 35.24
N ASN A 6 37.85 -32.27 34.08
CA ASN A 6 38.76 -31.10 33.92
C ASN A 6 39.55 -31.10 32.57
N GLN A 7 40.02 -29.91 32.12
CA GLN A 7 41.06 -29.56 31.10
C GLN A 7 40.62 -29.37 29.62
N ILE A 8 40.60 -28.15 29.01
CA ILE A 8 41.65 -27.14 28.64
C ILE A 8 42.45 -27.50 27.36
N ILE A 9 42.37 -26.64 26.32
CA ILE A 9 43.45 -26.39 25.36
C ILE A 9 43.54 -24.86 25.06
N MET A 10 44.76 -24.33 25.18
CA MET A 10 45.21 -22.94 25.00
C MET A 10 45.52 -22.56 23.54
N SER A 11 45.36 -21.26 23.19
CA SER A 11 46.38 -20.37 22.57
C SER A 11 45.77 -18.94 22.48
N VAL A 12 46.20 -17.93 23.26
CA VAL A 12 47.41 -17.07 23.23
C VAL A 12 47.43 -16.01 22.11
N GLN A 13 47.20 -14.75 22.54
CA GLN A 13 47.79 -13.45 22.10
C GLN A 13 47.37 -12.85 20.74
N SER A 14 46.81 -11.63 20.67
CA SER A 14 47.60 -10.40 20.80
C SER A 14 46.92 -9.23 21.55
N SER A 15 47.70 -8.65 22.47
CA SER A 15 47.52 -7.34 23.09
C SER A 15 47.87 -6.18 22.14
N GLN A 16 47.18 -5.05 22.29
CA GLN A 16 47.64 -3.65 22.41
C GLN A 16 46.63 -2.71 21.75
N SER A 17 45.86 -1.97 22.55
CA SER A 17 46.16 -0.60 23.03
C SER A 17 46.18 0.45 21.92
N ASN A 18 45.23 1.37 21.91
CA ASN A 18 45.59 2.74 22.26
C ASN A 18 44.36 3.60 22.59
N ASP A 19 44.57 4.41 23.62
CA ASP A 19 43.70 5.40 24.22
C ASP A 19 43.83 6.74 23.47
N SER A 20 42.75 7.52 23.39
CA SER A 20 42.79 8.99 23.40
C SER A 20 41.39 9.58 23.30
N SER A 21 40.85 10.03 24.43
CA SER A 21 40.04 11.27 24.49
C SER A 21 41.00 12.46 24.29
N PRO A 22 40.63 13.69 23.82
CA PRO A 22 39.59 14.53 24.43
C PRO A 22 38.85 15.52 23.49
N THR A 23 38.06 16.37 24.14
CA THR A 23 37.09 17.40 23.75
C THR A 23 37.48 18.53 22.78
N SER A 24 36.44 19.11 22.17
CA SER A 24 36.23 20.51 21.73
C SER A 24 36.70 20.93 20.33
N ASN A 25 35.74 21.23 19.44
CA ASN A 25 35.78 22.51 18.73
C ASN A 25 34.40 22.91 18.15
N ASP A 26 34.03 24.15 18.41
CA ASP A 26 32.91 24.87 17.84
C ASP A 26 33.00 24.93 16.31
N ASN A 27 31.88 24.69 15.63
CA ASN A 27 31.60 25.45 14.43
C ASN A 27 30.13 25.89 14.33
N LYS A 28 29.88 27.12 14.80
CA LYS A 28 28.68 27.89 14.46
C LYS A 28 28.84 28.47 13.06
N ASN A 29 28.35 27.76 12.05
CA ASN A 29 27.84 28.27 10.77
C ASN A 29 27.52 27.03 9.90
N ASN A 30 26.25 26.72 9.64
CA ASN A 30 25.53 27.40 8.59
C ASN A 30 24.02 27.20 8.80
N LEU A 31 23.35 28.30 9.10
CA LEU A 31 21.97 28.52 8.66
C LEU A 31 22.00 28.55 7.13
N TYR A 32 21.68 27.44 6.49
CA TYR A 32 21.19 27.42 5.12
C TYR A 32 19.78 26.88 5.16
N THR A 33 18.85 27.83 5.01
CA THR A 33 17.53 27.71 4.39
C THR A 33 16.94 26.31 4.40
N ILE A 34 15.89 26.11 5.19
CA ILE A 34 14.85 25.13 4.84
C ILE A 34 14.26 25.64 3.52
N GLU A 35 14.90 25.26 2.42
CA GLU A 35 14.22 25.26 1.13
C GLU A 35 13.14 24.21 1.30
N VAL A 36 11.91 24.61 1.03
CA VAL A 36 10.81 23.67 0.88
C VAL A 36 11.19 22.81 -0.31
N GLU A 37 11.93 21.73 -0.05
CA GLU A 37 12.03 20.62 -0.97
C GLU A 37 10.60 20.16 -1.16
N GLU A 38 10.10 20.36 -2.38
CA GLU A 38 8.84 19.83 -2.84
C GLU A 38 8.85 18.35 -2.44
N ILE A 39 8.05 18.02 -1.44
CA ILE A 39 7.93 16.66 -0.92
C ILE A 39 7.26 15.87 -2.04
N ASP A 40 8.07 15.36 -2.96
CA ASP A 40 7.66 14.38 -3.95
C ASP A 40 7.02 13.22 -3.16
N PRO A 41 5.83 12.74 -3.53
CA PRO A 41 5.02 11.80 -2.75
C PRO A 41 5.59 10.36 -2.67
N GLU A 42 6.91 10.20 -2.75
CA GLU A 42 7.64 8.94 -2.82
C GLU A 42 8.09 8.45 -1.43
N GLN A 43 7.16 8.34 -0.49
CA GLN A 43 7.32 7.54 0.73
C GLN A 43 6.30 6.41 0.69
N ALA A 44 6.39 5.57 -0.35
CA ALA A 44 5.78 4.25 -0.36
C ALA A 44 6.86 3.24 0.04
N GLU A 45 6.78 2.80 1.30
CA GLU A 45 7.41 1.62 1.91
C GLU A 45 8.58 0.97 1.15
N THR A 46 9.79 1.20 1.63
CA THR A 46 10.90 0.26 1.43
C THR A 46 10.59 -1.03 2.19
N THR A 47 9.87 -1.97 1.57
CA THR A 47 9.83 -3.36 2.04
C THR A 47 11.21 -3.97 1.82
N THR A 48 12.05 -3.89 2.84
CA THR A 48 13.32 -4.60 2.94
C THR A 48 13.04 -6.10 3.03
N SER A 49 13.10 -6.79 1.89
CA SER A 49 13.30 -8.22 1.82
C SER A 49 14.54 -8.47 0.95
N GLU A 50 15.52 -9.14 1.54
CA GLU A 50 16.86 -9.39 1.03
C GLU A 50 16.87 -9.79 -0.46
N GLY A 51 17.47 -8.94 -1.31
CA GLY A 51 18.10 -9.38 -2.57
C GLY A 51 17.55 -8.85 -3.90
N TYR A 52 16.36 -8.25 -3.99
CA TYR A 52 15.84 -7.75 -5.27
C TYR A 52 15.13 -6.40 -5.08
N GLN A 53 15.87 -5.33 -5.35
CA GLN A 53 15.36 -3.95 -5.34
C GLN A 53 14.50 -3.74 -6.60
N MET A 54 13.21 -4.03 -6.52
CA MET A 54 12.28 -3.70 -7.59
C MET A 54 11.74 -2.30 -7.34
N HIS A 55 12.01 -1.37 -8.26
CA HIS A 55 11.41 -0.04 -8.24
C HIS A 55 9.92 -0.19 -8.56
N VAL A 56 9.06 -0.21 -7.53
CA VAL A 56 7.60 -0.26 -7.69
C VAL A 56 7.05 1.18 -7.77
N PHE A 57 7.55 1.94 -8.74
CA PHE A 57 7.10 3.30 -8.96
C PHE A 57 6.51 3.40 -10.38
N LEU A 58 5.18 3.40 -10.44
CA LEU A 58 4.43 3.69 -11.65
C LEU A 58 3.96 5.14 -11.57
N ASN A 59 4.27 5.90 -12.62
CA ASN A 59 3.87 7.29 -12.72
C ASN A 59 2.35 7.43 -12.58
N SER A 60 1.86 8.46 -11.88
CA SER A 60 0.44 8.67 -11.58
C SER A 60 -0.45 8.65 -12.85
N ARG A 61 0.07 9.11 -13.99
CA ARG A 61 -0.64 9.04 -15.28
C ARG A 61 -0.90 7.60 -15.73
N HIS A 62 0.06 6.69 -15.53
CA HIS A 62 -0.10 5.30 -15.93
C HIS A 62 -1.19 4.61 -15.08
N VAL A 63 -1.17 4.87 -13.78
CA VAL A 63 -2.17 4.34 -12.84
C VAL A 63 -3.58 4.80 -13.20
N GLN A 64 -3.74 6.07 -13.59
CA GLN A 64 -5.04 6.60 -14.04
C GLN A 64 -5.54 5.94 -15.32
N ILE A 65 -4.66 5.69 -16.30
CA ILE A 65 -5.03 5.00 -17.56
C ILE A 65 -5.45 3.56 -17.27
N ILE A 66 -4.77 2.86 -16.36
CA ILE A 66 -5.14 1.49 -15.94
C ILE A 66 -6.52 1.50 -15.28
N ALA A 67 -6.77 2.46 -14.38
CA ALA A 67 -8.07 2.59 -13.72
C ALA A 67 -9.20 2.86 -14.73
N LEU A 68 -8.96 3.74 -15.71
CA LEU A 68 -9.93 4.03 -16.78
C LEU A 68 -10.15 2.84 -17.72
N ALA A 69 -9.11 2.09 -18.06
CA ALA A 69 -9.23 0.90 -18.92
C ALA A 69 -9.98 -0.25 -18.22
N GLY A 70 -9.85 -0.38 -16.90
CA GLY A 70 -10.66 -1.32 -16.11
C GLY A 70 -12.14 -0.91 -16.04
N ALA A 71 -12.41 0.39 -15.90
CA ALA A 71 -13.77 0.93 -15.88
C ALA A 71 -14.44 0.92 -17.26
N ILE A 72 -13.70 1.28 -18.32
CA ILE A 72 -14.13 1.25 -19.72
C ILE A 72 -13.74 -0.11 -20.30
N SER A 73 -14.52 -1.13 -19.95
CA SER A 73 -14.33 -2.50 -20.43
C SER A 73 -15.37 -2.87 -21.50
N THR A 74 -15.20 -4.03 -22.13
CA THR A 74 -16.15 -4.61 -23.10
C THR A 74 -17.56 -4.77 -22.51
N GLY A 75 -17.69 -4.85 -21.18
CA GLY A 75 -18.97 -4.88 -20.48
C GLY A 75 -19.90 -3.72 -20.81
N LEU A 76 -19.38 -2.52 -21.11
CA LEU A 76 -20.21 -1.38 -21.51
C LEU A 76 -20.89 -1.62 -22.87
N PHE A 77 -20.15 -2.21 -23.80
CA PHE A 77 -20.65 -2.55 -25.14
C PHE A 77 -21.63 -3.71 -25.10
N VAL A 78 -21.32 -4.77 -24.35
CA VAL A 78 -22.23 -5.93 -24.15
C VAL A 78 -23.53 -5.51 -23.46
N ALA A 79 -23.48 -4.57 -22.51
CA ALA A 79 -24.69 -4.07 -21.87
C ALA A 79 -25.53 -3.15 -22.78
N SER A 80 -24.88 -2.45 -23.74
CA SER A 80 -25.55 -1.50 -24.64
C SER A 80 -26.08 -2.14 -25.93
N GLU A 81 -25.51 -3.27 -26.36
CA GLU A 81 -25.76 -3.84 -27.70
C GLU A 81 -27.24 -4.14 -27.98
N GLY A 82 -27.95 -4.77 -27.04
CA GLY A 82 -29.37 -5.13 -27.19
C GLY A 82 -30.32 -4.02 -26.71
N THR A 83 -29.90 -3.30 -25.67
CA THR A 83 -30.73 -2.27 -25.01
C THR A 83 -30.95 -1.06 -25.92
N LEU A 84 -29.98 -0.74 -26.79
CA LEU A 84 -30.08 0.40 -27.69
C LEU A 84 -31.15 0.20 -28.77
N ALA A 85 -31.31 -1.02 -29.29
CA ALA A 85 -32.32 -1.35 -30.28
C ALA A 85 -33.74 -1.46 -29.69
N ALA A 86 -33.84 -1.92 -28.44
CA ALA A 86 -35.14 -2.14 -27.78
C ALA A 86 -35.72 -0.88 -27.11
N ALA A 87 -34.89 -0.06 -26.47
CA ALA A 87 -35.33 1.07 -25.64
C ALA A 87 -35.10 2.45 -26.29
N GLY A 88 -34.26 2.53 -27.33
CA GLY A 88 -33.83 3.81 -27.91
C GLY A 88 -32.75 4.52 -27.07
N PRO A 89 -32.12 5.57 -27.60
CA PRO A 89 -30.91 6.17 -27.01
C PRO A 89 -31.16 6.98 -25.72
N ALA A 90 -32.35 7.58 -25.57
CA ALA A 90 -32.68 8.46 -24.44
C ALA A 90 -32.80 7.72 -23.08
N PRO A 91 -33.56 6.60 -22.96
CA PRO A 91 -33.63 5.87 -21.68
C PRO A 91 -32.34 5.11 -21.38
N LEU A 92 -31.60 4.67 -22.40
CA LEU A 92 -30.31 4.02 -22.23
C LEU A 92 -29.33 4.97 -21.51
N LEU A 93 -29.16 6.19 -22.00
CA LEU A 93 -28.29 7.20 -21.37
C LEU A 93 -28.74 7.53 -19.94
N THR A 94 -30.04 7.72 -19.72
CA THR A 94 -30.60 8.09 -18.41
C THR A 94 -30.41 6.98 -17.38
N GLY A 95 -30.61 5.72 -17.78
CA GLY A 95 -30.36 4.56 -16.93
C GLY A 95 -28.88 4.43 -16.54
N TYR A 96 -27.97 4.61 -17.50
CA TYR A 96 -26.53 4.64 -17.21
C TYR A 96 -26.14 5.77 -16.26
N LEU A 97 -26.69 6.97 -16.42
CA LEU A 97 -26.41 8.10 -15.52
C LEU A 97 -26.85 7.85 -14.08
N ILE A 98 -28.05 7.29 -13.89
CA ILE A 98 -28.57 6.96 -12.56
C ILE A 98 -27.71 5.87 -11.91
N LEU A 99 -27.33 4.84 -12.67
CA LEU A 99 -26.47 3.76 -12.18
C LEU A 99 -25.07 4.28 -11.84
N LEU A 100 -24.46 5.09 -12.70
CA LEU A 100 -23.17 5.72 -12.46
C LEU A 100 -23.20 6.60 -11.21
N PHE A 101 -24.27 7.36 -11.00
CA PHE A 101 -24.42 8.20 -9.81
C PHE A 101 -24.49 7.37 -8.52
N LEU A 102 -25.29 6.29 -8.51
CA LEU A 102 -25.40 5.39 -7.36
C LEU A 102 -24.06 4.72 -7.04
N VAL A 103 -23.40 4.16 -8.07
CA VAL A 103 -22.11 3.47 -7.92
C VAL A 103 -21.02 4.45 -7.48
N TRP A 104 -21.01 5.67 -8.04
CA TRP A 104 -20.07 6.72 -7.66
C TRP A 104 -20.20 7.08 -6.17
N PHE A 105 -21.44 7.22 -5.67
CA PHE A 105 -21.67 7.49 -4.25
C PHE A 105 -21.12 6.38 -3.35
N VAL A 106 -21.41 5.12 -3.68
CA VAL A 106 -20.89 3.97 -2.92
C VAL A 106 -19.36 3.93 -2.96
N MET A 107 -18.76 4.15 -4.13
CA MET A 107 -17.31 4.10 -4.29
C MET A 107 -16.61 5.27 -3.57
N ASN A 108 -17.24 6.44 -3.49
CA ASN A 108 -16.72 7.58 -2.72
C ASN A 108 -16.66 7.25 -1.22
N GLN A 109 -17.70 6.61 -0.67
CA GLN A 109 -17.69 6.16 0.73
C GLN A 109 -16.63 5.09 0.99
N LEU A 110 -16.44 4.17 0.04
CA LEU A 110 -15.36 3.19 0.12
C LEU A 110 -13.97 3.84 0.00
N ALA A 111 -13.83 4.87 -0.83
CA ALA A 111 -12.57 5.59 -0.99
C ALA A 111 -12.14 6.27 0.32
N ASP A 112 -13.05 6.94 1.01
CA ASP A 112 -12.78 7.52 2.34
C ASP A 112 -12.32 6.45 3.35
N MET A 113 -12.94 5.25 3.29
CA MET A 113 -12.57 4.10 4.12
C MET A 113 -11.19 3.52 3.75
N VAL A 114 -10.81 3.53 2.47
CA VAL A 114 -9.52 2.96 2.00
C VAL A 114 -8.36 3.94 2.22
N THR A 115 -8.59 5.24 2.03
CA THR A 115 -7.55 6.26 2.22
C THR A 115 -7.24 6.52 3.69
N PHE A 116 -8.20 6.30 4.60
CA PHE A 116 -7.98 6.53 6.03
C PHE A 116 -6.87 5.63 6.63
N ILE A 117 -6.71 4.39 6.14
CA ILE A 117 -5.62 3.48 6.54
C ILE A 117 -5.15 2.72 5.29
N PRO A 118 -4.11 3.18 4.59
CA PRO A 118 -3.56 2.43 3.47
C PRO A 118 -2.88 1.16 3.99
N LEU A 119 -3.44 -0.02 3.70
CA LEU A 119 -2.80 -1.29 4.00
C LEU A 119 -2.05 -1.83 2.77
N PRO A 120 -0.72 -1.90 2.80
CA PRO A 120 0.04 -2.51 1.72
C PRO A 120 -0.31 -4.00 1.60
N GLY A 121 -0.71 -4.42 0.39
CA GLY A 121 -1.01 -5.82 0.09
C GLY A 121 -2.30 -6.40 0.71
N GLN A 122 -3.12 -5.60 1.42
CA GLN A 122 -4.37 -6.06 2.07
C GLN A 122 -5.57 -5.16 1.71
N THR A 123 -5.79 -4.93 0.41
CA THR A 123 -6.97 -4.20 -0.11
C THR A 123 -8.20 -5.09 -0.29
N THR A 124 -8.14 -6.36 0.17
CA THR A 124 -9.26 -7.28 0.07
C THR A 124 -10.39 -6.84 0.99
N ILE A 125 -11.63 -7.01 0.52
CA ILE A 125 -12.85 -6.63 1.27
C ILE A 125 -12.91 -7.35 2.63
N PHE A 126 -12.33 -8.55 2.73
CA PHE A 126 -12.16 -9.29 3.98
C PHE A 126 -11.29 -8.54 5.00
N ALA A 127 -10.10 -8.08 4.58
CA ALA A 127 -9.17 -7.37 5.45
C ALA A 127 -9.75 -6.03 5.91
N LEU A 128 -10.41 -5.30 5.00
CA LEU A 128 -11.09 -4.04 5.31
C LEU A 128 -12.24 -4.26 6.31
N THR A 129 -13.10 -5.24 6.09
CA THR A 129 -14.27 -5.49 6.97
C THR A 129 -13.83 -5.98 8.36
N SER A 130 -12.83 -6.86 8.43
CA SER A 130 -12.29 -7.35 9.70
C SER A 130 -11.76 -6.20 10.57
N ARG A 131 -11.15 -5.19 9.94
CA ARG A 131 -10.57 -4.04 10.63
C ARG A 131 -11.58 -2.97 11.04
N TYR A 132 -12.60 -2.70 10.21
CA TYR A 132 -13.58 -1.64 10.47
C TYR A 132 -14.74 -2.08 11.37
N THR A 133 -15.19 -3.34 11.25
CA THR A 133 -16.33 -3.84 12.03
C THR A 133 -15.91 -4.65 13.26
N GLY A 134 -14.65 -5.09 13.35
CA GLY A 134 -14.11 -5.85 14.49
C GLY A 134 -14.73 -7.23 14.70
N ASN A 135 -15.59 -7.70 13.79
CA ASN A 135 -16.28 -8.98 13.88
C ASN A 135 -15.79 -9.94 12.79
N SER A 136 -15.04 -10.97 13.20
CA SER A 136 -14.47 -11.97 12.29
C SER A 136 -15.51 -12.74 11.47
N SER A 137 -16.73 -12.95 12.00
CA SER A 137 -17.81 -13.65 11.28
C SER A 137 -18.36 -12.84 10.11
N LEU A 138 -18.46 -11.51 10.24
CA LEU A 138 -18.96 -10.65 9.17
C LEU A 138 -17.93 -10.57 8.04
N ALA A 139 -16.66 -10.40 8.40
CA ALA A 139 -15.56 -10.42 7.44
C ALA A 139 -15.54 -11.73 6.64
N PHE A 140 -15.66 -12.89 7.32
CA PHE A 140 -15.75 -14.18 6.66
C PHE A 140 -16.97 -14.31 5.75
N ALA A 141 -18.15 -13.89 6.20
CA ALA A 141 -19.38 -13.97 5.40
C ALA A 141 -19.31 -13.15 4.11
N ILE A 142 -18.75 -11.94 4.17
CA ILE A 142 -18.52 -11.12 2.97
C ILE A 142 -17.45 -11.76 2.09
N GLY A 143 -16.38 -12.31 2.69
CA GLY A 143 -15.34 -13.04 1.97
C GLY A 143 -15.87 -14.27 1.22
N MET A 144 -16.86 -14.96 1.78
CA MET A 144 -17.53 -16.10 1.14
C MET A 144 -18.58 -15.67 0.10
N ASN A 145 -19.05 -14.43 0.09
CA ASN A 145 -20.03 -13.97 -0.92
C ASN A 145 -19.38 -13.72 -2.30
N ILE A 146 -18.08 -13.45 -2.32
CA ILE A 146 -17.29 -13.12 -3.51
C ILE A 146 -16.59 -14.33 -4.14
N TYR A 147 -16.76 -15.53 -3.58
CA TYR A 147 -16.14 -16.79 -4.04
C TYR A 147 -17.20 -17.86 -4.27
#